data_AF-A0A7W1GLG1-F1
#
_entry.id   AF-A0A7W1GLG1-F1
#
_cell.length_a   1.000
_cell.length_b   1.000
_cell.length_c   1.000
_cell.angle_alpha   90.00
_cell.angle_beta   90.00
_cell.angle_gamma   90.00
#
_symmetry.space_group_name_H-M   'P 1'
#
loop_
_entity.id
_entity.type
_entity.pdbx_description
1 polymer ?
#
loop_
_entity_poly.entity_id
_entity_poly.type
_entity_poly.pdbx_seq_one_letter_code
_entity_poly.pdbx_strand_id
1 'polypeptide(L)'
;MGRLLLCAALVAAASVAVLGGGVASAAKAGNHAVFTDPAGDAQSSSTTNYAADIRQVDVTSTDAGKLTFAVTLFDADAKLVSGDELSVYVDIDRKSSTGDANGFEYQFLATGSTSGTTSFLFCTLIAPRSCQEFVSGNAHDTKTATSTHVVDFAITSNVAAFDFAVIEAYTQPSGTTTLYDFAPDTGRYSFETKSDPDKDGLFGSGDKCPTVPARGKSDPNNNGCPGPFKFIGTKEAHFSGLVFPSFMRLTELRVTGAPTGAKVAFSSPRGGDSATVNGSGTARSKRIKGDFRYGSVITIRITKPQFVGVYLKETIVKSGLRVVRRLCIPATGGAPVKCSDKLKGS
;
A
#
# COMPACT_ATOMS: atom_id res chain seq x y z
N MET A 1 71.23 -0.66 41.57
CA MET A 1 70.29 -0.87 42.70
C MET A 1 69.62 0.49 42.94
N GLY A 2 68.31 0.74 42.80
CA GLY A 2 67.15 -0.11 42.51
C GLY A 2 66.05 0.72 41.82
N ARG A 3 65.14 -0.02 41.17
CA ARG A 3 63.94 0.43 40.46
C ARG A 3 62.78 0.75 41.43
N LEU A 4 61.77 1.49 40.95
CA LEU A 4 60.29 1.33 41.06
C LEU A 4 59.59 2.70 41.24
N LEU A 5 58.83 3.19 40.24
CA LEU A 5 57.37 3.02 40.02
C LEU A 5 56.50 3.99 40.85
N LEU A 6 55.74 4.88 40.21
CA LEU A 6 54.28 4.69 40.00
C LEU A 6 53.67 5.81 39.12
N CYS A 7 52.80 5.38 38.21
CA CYS A 7 52.00 6.14 37.25
C CYS A 7 50.82 6.88 37.90
N ALA A 8 50.40 8.01 37.30
CA ALA A 8 48.99 8.39 37.17
C ALA A 8 48.85 9.54 36.15
N ALA A 9 48.63 9.21 34.87
CA ALA A 9 48.14 10.16 33.88
C ALA A 9 46.61 10.00 33.81
N LEU A 10 45.89 11.01 34.32
CA LEU A 10 44.44 11.13 34.17
C LEU A 10 44.12 11.52 32.72
N VAL A 11 43.61 10.58 31.93
CA VAL A 11 42.98 10.85 30.63
C VAL A 11 41.50 11.14 30.91
N ALA A 12 41.12 12.42 30.86
CA ALA A 12 39.73 12.83 30.88
C ALA A 12 39.13 12.60 29.49
N ALA A 13 38.45 11.47 29.32
CA ALA A 13 37.58 11.24 28.17
C ALA A 13 36.32 12.09 28.33
N ALA A 14 36.21 13.16 27.52
CA ALA A 14 35.00 13.96 27.42
C ALA A 14 33.94 13.19 26.63
N SER A 15 33.07 12.48 27.33
CA SER A 15 31.84 11.92 26.77
C SER A 15 30.86 13.07 26.52
N VAL A 16 30.71 13.48 25.26
CA VAL A 16 29.65 14.39 24.83
C VAL A 16 28.33 13.61 24.89
N ALA A 17 27.61 13.76 25.99
CA ALA A 17 26.24 13.31 26.12
C ALA A 17 25.33 14.24 25.31
N VAL A 18 24.89 13.78 24.14
CA VAL A 18 23.79 14.39 23.40
C VAL A 18 22.48 14.05 24.13
N LEU A 19 22.11 14.92 25.08
CA LEU A 19 20.78 14.96 25.69
C LEU A 19 19.94 15.97 24.91
N GLY A 20 19.08 15.47 24.03
CA GLY A 20 18.12 16.29 23.28
C GLY A 20 16.87 15.51 22.90
N GLY A 21 15.75 15.82 23.56
CA GLY A 21 14.41 15.69 22.97
C GLY A 21 13.82 14.30 22.79
N GLY A 22 13.72 13.50 23.86
CA GLY A 22 12.92 12.27 23.84
C GLY A 22 11.42 12.55 24.01
N VAL A 23 10.70 12.81 22.92
CA VAL A 23 9.24 12.63 22.85
C VAL A 23 8.84 12.30 21.40
N ALA A 24 8.21 11.14 21.22
CA ALA A 24 7.62 10.57 19.98
C ALA A 24 8.54 9.79 19.00
N SER A 25 9.25 8.74 19.47
CA SER A 25 9.88 7.74 18.56
C SER A 25 9.25 6.34 18.57
N ALA A 26 8.16 6.11 19.30
CA ALA A 26 7.60 4.75 19.47
C ALA A 26 6.80 4.21 18.26
N ALA A 27 6.53 5.01 17.23
CA ALA A 27 5.86 4.55 16.00
C ALA A 27 6.83 4.31 14.83
N LYS A 28 8.13 4.60 14.98
CA LYS A 28 9.11 4.59 13.87
C LYS A 28 9.75 3.21 13.60
N ALA A 29 9.54 2.22 14.46
CA ALA A 29 10.28 0.96 14.42
C ALA A 29 9.80 -0.06 13.35
N GLY A 30 8.68 0.19 12.68
CA GLY A 30 8.15 -0.71 11.65
C GLY A 30 8.65 -0.41 10.24
N ASN A 31 8.55 0.86 9.83
CA ASN A 31 8.69 1.30 8.44
C ASN A 31 10.04 1.97 8.16
N HIS A 32 11.12 1.31 8.54
CA HIS A 32 12.47 1.86 8.48
C HIS A 32 13.48 0.73 8.25
N ALA A 33 14.42 0.93 7.34
CA ALA A 33 15.56 0.06 7.14
C ALA A 33 16.81 0.91 6.87
N VAL A 34 17.93 0.45 7.41
CA VAL A 34 19.24 1.05 7.18
C VAL A 34 20.07 0.05 6.40
N PHE A 35 20.53 0.45 5.22
CA PHE A 35 21.42 -0.30 4.37
C PHE A 35 22.80 0.33 4.47
N THR A 36 23.77 -0.41 4.99
CA THR A 36 25.15 0.06 5.09
C THR A 36 25.94 -0.41 3.90
N ASP A 37 26.79 0.46 3.38
CA ASP A 37 27.78 0.13 2.36
C ASP A 37 29.18 0.04 3.02
N PRO A 38 30.14 -0.70 2.44
CA PRO A 38 31.51 -0.71 2.93
C PRO A 38 32.16 0.67 2.89
N ALA A 39 33.38 0.73 3.38
CA ALA A 39 34.09 1.99 3.52
C ALA A 39 35.36 2.03 2.70
N GLY A 40 35.55 3.11 1.92
CA GLY A 40 36.75 3.34 1.12
C GLY A 40 36.81 2.51 -0.17
N ASP A 41 35.65 2.07 -0.66
CA ASP A 41 35.40 1.39 -1.94
C ASP A 41 35.11 2.37 -3.10
N ALA A 42 34.72 3.61 -2.79
CA ALA A 42 34.60 4.67 -3.78
C ALA A 42 35.85 4.82 -4.65
N GLN A 43 35.65 4.94 -5.97
CA GLN A 43 36.75 5.12 -6.90
C GLN A 43 37.43 6.48 -6.70
N SER A 44 38.76 6.47 -6.68
CA SER A 44 39.59 7.67 -6.59
C SER A 44 40.74 7.60 -7.58
N SER A 45 41.02 8.74 -8.21
CA SER A 45 42.24 8.93 -9.03
C SER A 45 43.29 9.79 -8.31
N SER A 46 42.88 10.54 -7.29
CA SER A 46 43.72 11.39 -6.45
C SER A 46 42.93 11.85 -5.22
N THR A 47 43.60 12.47 -4.25
CA THR A 47 42.96 13.05 -3.05
C THR A 47 41.99 14.20 -3.34
N THR A 48 41.93 14.70 -4.58
CA THR A 48 41.02 15.80 -5.00
C THR A 48 40.11 15.39 -6.15
N ASN A 49 40.17 14.14 -6.60
CA ASN A 49 39.32 13.61 -7.67
C ASN A 49 38.89 12.21 -7.26
N TYR A 50 37.71 12.14 -6.65
CA TYR A 50 37.10 10.94 -6.11
C TYR A 50 35.58 11.06 -6.23
N ALA A 51 34.91 9.93 -6.40
CA ALA A 51 33.49 9.80 -6.12
C ALA A 51 33.27 9.90 -4.61
N ALA A 52 32.22 10.57 -4.15
CA ALA A 52 31.87 10.57 -2.73
C ALA A 52 31.53 9.14 -2.27
N ASP A 53 31.99 8.78 -1.07
CA ASP A 53 31.85 7.45 -0.50
C ASP A 53 30.47 7.29 0.15
N ILE A 54 29.62 6.45 -0.44
CA ILE A 54 28.29 6.13 0.05
C ILE A 54 28.46 5.29 1.32
N ARG A 55 27.98 5.78 2.45
CA ARG A 55 28.09 5.07 3.74
C ARG A 55 26.87 4.25 4.08
N GLN A 56 25.72 4.84 3.77
CA GLN A 56 24.46 4.39 4.32
C GLN A 56 23.30 4.92 3.50
N VAL A 57 22.32 4.07 3.24
CA VAL A 57 21.01 4.47 2.76
C VAL A 57 19.97 4.15 3.82
N ASP A 58 19.35 5.19 4.37
CA ASP A 58 18.22 5.07 5.28
C ASP A 58 16.92 5.19 4.46
N VAL A 59 16.13 4.12 4.45
CA VAL A 59 14.84 4.09 3.76
C VAL A 59 13.72 4.04 4.79
N THR A 60 12.81 5.01 4.73
CA THR A 60 11.59 5.04 5.55
C THR A 60 10.33 5.02 4.70
N SER A 61 9.26 4.42 5.24
CA SER A 61 7.91 4.49 4.68
C SER A 61 6.88 4.96 5.72
N THR A 62 5.69 5.34 5.27
CA THR A 62 4.56 5.68 6.15
C THR A 62 3.28 5.05 5.61
N ASP A 63 2.25 4.92 6.44
CA ASP A 63 0.92 4.41 6.02
C ASP A 63 0.24 5.30 4.96
N ALA A 64 0.69 6.55 4.82
CA ALA A 64 0.24 7.46 3.78
C ALA A 64 0.97 7.24 2.44
N GLY A 65 1.81 6.21 2.34
CA GLY A 65 2.61 5.91 1.15
C GLY A 65 3.82 6.84 0.96
N LYS A 66 4.11 7.75 1.91
CA LYS A 66 5.33 8.55 1.82
C LYS A 66 6.55 7.66 2.01
N LEU A 67 7.44 7.63 1.01
CA LEU A 67 8.75 7.00 1.06
C LEU A 67 9.82 8.09 1.18
N THR A 68 10.88 7.82 1.91
CA THR A 68 12.05 8.70 1.97
C THR A 68 13.33 7.88 1.91
N PHE A 69 14.22 8.27 1.00
CA PHE A 69 15.58 7.76 0.88
C PHE A 69 16.50 8.84 1.43
N ALA A 70 17.31 8.54 2.42
CA ALA A 70 18.34 9.44 2.94
C ALA A 70 19.70 8.78 2.78
N VAL A 71 20.47 9.25 1.80
CA VAL A 71 21.79 8.73 1.44
C VAL A 71 22.84 9.55 2.20
N THR A 72 23.60 8.88 3.06
CA THR A 72 24.74 9.47 3.77
C THR A 72 25.99 9.32 2.93
N LEU A 73 26.56 10.45 2.52
CA LEU A 73 27.79 10.51 1.75
C LEU A 73 28.93 10.99 2.65
N PHE A 74 30.11 10.38 2.49
CA PHE A 74 31.35 10.81 3.12
C PHE A 74 32.29 11.38 2.06
N ASP A 75 32.59 12.67 2.19
CA ASP A 75 33.41 13.44 1.28
C ASP A 75 34.04 14.62 2.05
N ALA A 76 35.25 15.04 1.67
CA ALA A 76 35.95 16.14 2.32
C ALA A 76 35.18 17.47 2.32
N ASP A 77 34.40 17.77 1.27
CA ASP A 77 33.64 19.03 1.15
C ASP A 77 32.30 18.98 1.90
N ALA A 78 31.75 17.78 2.11
CA ALA A 78 30.48 17.53 2.76
C ALA A 78 29.31 18.29 2.11
N LYS A 79 29.29 18.25 0.78
CA LYS A 79 28.17 18.65 -0.10
C LYS A 79 28.44 18.09 -1.49
N LEU A 80 27.43 18.03 -2.36
CA LEU A 80 27.67 17.76 -3.78
C LEU A 80 28.34 18.98 -4.45
N VAL A 81 29.44 18.73 -5.16
CA VAL A 81 30.21 19.73 -5.92
C VAL A 81 29.99 19.58 -7.43
N SER A 82 30.50 20.54 -8.20
CA SER A 82 30.39 20.48 -9.67
C SER A 82 31.05 19.22 -10.22
N GLY A 83 30.27 18.41 -10.92
CA GLY A 83 30.72 17.12 -11.47
C GLY A 83 30.11 15.92 -10.75
N ASP A 84 29.62 16.10 -9.52
CA ASP A 84 28.96 15.05 -8.76
C ASP A 84 27.53 14.82 -9.27
N GLU A 85 27.18 13.55 -9.37
CA GLU A 85 25.86 13.03 -9.69
C GLU A 85 25.53 11.85 -8.76
N LEU A 86 24.58 12.07 -7.85
CA LEU A 86 24.02 11.00 -7.03
C LEU A 86 22.70 10.53 -7.63
N SER A 87 22.63 9.23 -7.94
CA SER A 87 21.46 8.57 -8.51
C SER A 87 20.94 7.47 -7.60
N VAL A 88 19.65 7.52 -7.25
CA VAL A 88 18.91 6.40 -6.64
C VAL A 88 18.04 5.76 -7.71
N TYR A 89 18.41 4.55 -8.14
CA TYR A 89 17.66 3.77 -9.12
C TYR A 89 16.69 2.82 -8.43
N VAL A 90 15.42 2.82 -8.83
CA VAL A 90 14.36 2.04 -8.18
C VAL A 90 13.67 1.12 -9.18
N ASP A 91 13.65 -0.17 -8.85
CA ASP A 91 12.88 -1.24 -9.50
C ASP A 91 11.64 -1.52 -8.64
N ILE A 92 10.49 -0.99 -9.06
CA ILE A 92 9.25 -1.01 -8.25
C ILE A 92 8.45 -2.30 -8.36
N ASP A 93 8.74 -3.15 -9.35
CA ASP A 93 8.01 -4.39 -9.56
C ASP A 93 8.88 -5.65 -9.45
N ARG A 94 10.18 -5.45 -9.19
CA ARG A 94 11.24 -6.45 -9.04
C ARG A 94 11.37 -7.34 -10.28
N LYS A 95 11.16 -6.78 -11.46
CA LYS A 95 11.33 -7.49 -12.72
C LYS A 95 12.43 -6.85 -13.55
N SER A 96 13.52 -7.59 -13.71
CA SER A 96 14.61 -7.21 -14.62
C SER A 96 14.21 -7.04 -16.09
N SER A 97 12.97 -7.39 -16.47
CA SER A 97 12.43 -7.24 -17.82
C SER A 97 11.64 -5.95 -18.06
N THR A 98 11.35 -5.17 -17.02
CA THR A 98 10.67 -3.86 -17.10
C THR A 98 11.66 -2.74 -16.85
N GLY A 99 11.26 -1.48 -17.09
CA GLY A 99 12.15 -0.34 -16.88
C GLY A 99 13.21 -0.15 -17.98
N ASP A 100 14.42 0.20 -17.57
CA ASP A 100 15.58 0.38 -18.45
C ASP A 100 16.32 -0.94 -18.75
N ALA A 101 17.50 -0.83 -19.37
CA ALA A 101 18.33 -2.00 -19.69
C ALA A 101 18.81 -2.77 -18.45
N ASN A 102 18.76 -2.14 -17.28
CA ASN A 102 19.16 -2.73 -16.02
C ASN A 102 17.96 -3.14 -15.17
N GLY A 103 16.71 -2.93 -15.60
CA GLY A 103 15.52 -3.31 -14.84
C GLY A 103 14.97 -2.23 -13.90
N PHE A 104 15.39 -0.97 -14.01
CA PHE A 104 14.92 0.12 -13.12
C PHE A 104 13.84 0.96 -13.81
N GLU A 105 12.74 1.28 -13.12
CA GLU A 105 11.67 2.12 -13.64
C GLU A 105 11.87 3.61 -13.33
N TYR A 106 12.52 3.94 -12.22
CA TYR A 106 12.70 5.32 -11.77
C TYR A 106 14.15 5.62 -11.39
N GLN A 107 14.53 6.89 -11.52
CA GLN A 107 15.79 7.45 -11.04
C GLN A 107 15.50 8.74 -10.29
N PHE A 108 16.04 8.87 -9.07
CA PHE A 108 16.12 10.14 -8.34
C PHE A 108 17.53 10.65 -8.46
N LEU A 109 17.67 11.84 -9.01
CA LEU A 109 18.94 12.43 -9.38
C LEU A 109 19.19 13.67 -8.54
N ALA A 110 20.37 13.77 -7.95
CA ALA A 110 20.90 14.98 -7.35
C ALA A 110 22.23 15.32 -8.03
N THR A 111 22.37 16.52 -8.57
CA THR A 111 23.60 16.97 -9.23
C THR A 111 24.16 18.19 -8.53
N GLY A 112 25.45 18.15 -8.21
CA GLY A 112 26.17 19.29 -7.64
C GLY A 112 26.48 20.35 -8.69
N SER A 113 26.65 21.59 -8.24
CA SER A 113 26.93 22.73 -9.11
C SER A 113 28.09 23.58 -8.60
N THR A 114 28.62 24.45 -9.48
CA THR A 114 29.66 25.41 -9.10
C THR A 114 29.19 26.46 -8.08
N SER A 115 27.89 26.74 -8.00
CA SER A 115 27.31 27.62 -6.97
C SER A 115 27.15 26.92 -5.61
N GLY A 116 27.41 25.61 -5.53
CA GLY A 116 27.17 24.79 -4.34
C GLY A 116 25.69 24.54 -4.07
N THR A 117 24.83 24.74 -5.08
CA THR A 117 23.39 24.44 -4.99
C THR A 117 23.11 23.15 -5.73
N THR A 118 22.48 22.20 -5.06
CA THR A 118 22.12 20.91 -5.64
C THR A 118 20.82 21.02 -6.43
N SER A 119 20.78 20.51 -7.65
CA SER A 119 19.54 20.36 -8.42
C SER A 119 19.04 18.93 -8.34
N PHE A 120 17.71 18.77 -8.27
CA PHE A 120 17.07 17.49 -8.04
C PHE A 120 16.08 17.17 -9.16
N LEU A 121 16.24 16.01 -9.81
CA LEU A 121 15.33 15.52 -10.85
C LEU A 121 14.73 14.15 -10.49
N PHE A 122 13.45 13.97 -10.79
CA PHE A 122 12.79 12.67 -10.82
C PHE A 122 12.62 12.24 -12.27
N CYS A 123 13.14 11.08 -12.62
CA CYS A 123 13.06 10.53 -13.97
C CYS A 123 12.27 9.22 -14.02
N THR A 124 11.44 9.07 -15.06
CA THR A 124 10.87 7.80 -15.48
C THR A 124 11.79 7.17 -16.53
N LEU A 125 12.27 5.97 -16.26
CA LEU A 125 13.20 5.25 -17.13
C LEU A 125 12.49 4.30 -18.11
N ILE A 126 11.19 4.04 -17.89
CA ILE A 126 10.31 3.36 -18.83
C ILE A 126 10.13 4.24 -20.08
N ALA A 127 10.16 3.65 -21.27
CA ALA A 127 9.97 4.37 -22.53
C ALA A 127 8.52 4.90 -22.69
N PRO A 128 8.31 6.17 -23.10
CA PRO A 128 9.34 7.19 -23.33
C PRO A 128 9.91 7.73 -22.00
N ARG A 129 11.23 7.86 -21.95
CA ARG A 129 11.91 8.42 -20.77
C ARG A 129 11.54 9.88 -20.59
N SER A 130 11.36 10.29 -19.34
CA SER A 130 11.04 11.68 -19.00
C SER A 130 11.69 12.05 -17.67
N CYS A 131 12.06 13.31 -17.51
CA CYS A 131 12.59 13.84 -16.26
C CYS A 131 11.87 15.14 -15.92
N GLN A 132 11.64 15.37 -14.63
CA GLN A 132 11.05 16.59 -14.10
C GLN A 132 11.79 17.01 -12.83
N GLU A 133 11.81 18.30 -12.53
CA GLU A 133 12.34 18.78 -11.26
C GLU A 133 11.54 18.22 -10.07
N PHE A 134 12.22 17.93 -8.97
CA PHE A 134 11.55 17.57 -7.72
C PHE A 134 10.69 18.74 -7.22
N VAL A 135 9.53 18.41 -6.65
CA VAL A 135 8.70 19.40 -5.96
C VAL A 135 9.50 19.99 -4.81
N SER A 136 9.48 21.32 -4.68
CA SER A 136 10.18 22.03 -3.59
C SER A 136 9.84 21.43 -2.22
N GLY A 137 10.87 21.14 -1.42
CA GLY A 137 10.74 20.54 -0.08
C GLY A 137 10.66 19.00 -0.07
N ASN A 138 10.70 18.34 -1.22
CA ASN A 138 10.74 16.87 -1.31
C ASN A 138 12.14 16.31 -1.58
N ALA A 139 13.16 17.16 -1.72
CA ALA A 139 14.54 16.72 -1.78
C ALA A 139 15.46 17.79 -1.19
N HIS A 140 16.51 17.35 -0.49
CA HIS A 140 17.47 18.24 0.15
C HIS A 140 18.88 17.63 0.11
N ASP A 141 19.88 18.50 0.13
CA ASP A 141 21.27 18.16 0.43
C ASP A 141 21.64 18.92 1.72
N THR A 142 21.86 18.17 2.79
CA THR A 142 22.08 18.73 4.13
C THR A 142 23.44 18.30 4.66
N LYS A 143 24.34 19.27 4.84
CA LYS A 143 25.60 19.05 5.56
C LYS A 143 25.34 18.68 7.02
N THR A 144 25.77 17.49 7.44
CA THR A 144 25.55 16.96 8.80
C THR A 144 26.81 16.98 9.66
N ALA A 145 27.98 16.93 9.05
CA ALA A 145 29.28 17.05 9.72
C ALA A 145 30.35 17.69 8.81
N THR A 146 31.60 17.73 9.27
CA THR A 146 32.71 18.31 8.49
C THR A 146 32.90 17.63 7.13
N SER A 147 32.80 16.30 7.10
CA SER A 147 33.04 15.46 5.92
C SER A 147 31.87 14.52 5.62
N THR A 148 30.66 14.92 6.01
CA THR A 148 29.46 14.10 5.83
C THR A 148 28.27 14.98 5.51
N HIS A 149 27.49 14.57 4.52
CA HIS A 149 26.21 15.18 4.20
C HIS A 149 25.17 14.09 3.91
N VAL A 150 23.90 14.48 3.97
CA VAL A 150 22.77 13.61 3.68
C VAL A 150 21.99 14.20 2.53
N VAL A 151 21.85 13.42 1.46
CA VAL A 151 20.95 13.72 0.35
C VAL A 151 19.68 12.93 0.56
N ASP A 152 18.55 13.63 0.73
CA ASP A 152 17.24 12.98 0.88
C ASP A 152 16.31 13.23 -0.30
N PHE A 153 15.51 12.20 -0.61
CA PHE A 153 14.43 12.23 -1.58
C PHE A 153 13.16 11.71 -0.94
N ALA A 154 12.06 12.44 -1.05
CA ALA A 154 10.75 12.07 -0.55
C ALA A 154 9.73 11.97 -1.68
N ILE A 155 9.07 10.81 -1.79
CA ILE A 155 8.03 10.55 -2.80
C ILE A 155 6.79 9.94 -2.13
N THR A 156 5.68 9.93 -2.85
CA THR A 156 4.49 9.14 -2.46
C THR A 156 4.36 7.96 -3.41
N SER A 157 4.28 6.76 -2.87
CA SER A 157 4.12 5.52 -3.61
C SER A 157 3.29 4.51 -2.82
N ASN A 158 2.54 3.68 -3.53
CA ASN A 158 1.75 2.59 -2.97
C ASN A 158 2.39 1.21 -3.24
N VAL A 159 3.67 1.19 -3.59
CA VAL A 159 4.40 -0.05 -3.82
C VAL A 159 4.61 -0.80 -2.51
N ALA A 160 4.31 -2.09 -2.52
CA ALA A 160 4.47 -2.97 -1.36
C ALA A 160 5.95 -3.29 -1.07
N ALA A 161 6.76 -3.35 -2.13
CA ALA A 161 8.17 -3.67 -2.06
C ALA A 161 8.86 -3.19 -3.34
N PHE A 162 10.15 -2.93 -3.27
CA PHE A 162 10.97 -2.55 -4.41
C PHE A 162 12.42 -2.99 -4.17
N ASP A 163 13.19 -3.05 -5.24
CA ASP A 163 14.65 -3.13 -5.19
C ASP A 163 15.25 -1.81 -5.63
N PHE A 164 16.43 -1.47 -5.13
CA PHE A 164 17.09 -0.23 -5.49
C PHE A 164 18.62 -0.36 -5.44
N ALA A 165 19.28 0.55 -6.14
CA ALA A 165 20.72 0.76 -6.06
C ALA A 165 20.98 2.26 -6.02
N VAL A 166 22.09 2.64 -5.40
CA VAL A 166 22.55 4.03 -5.34
C VAL A 166 23.91 4.08 -6.03
N ILE A 167 24.08 5.06 -6.91
CA ILE A 167 25.33 5.29 -7.62
C ILE A 167 25.70 6.73 -7.40
N GLU A 168 26.91 6.96 -6.89
CA GLU A 168 27.55 8.26 -6.94
C GLU A 168 28.53 8.24 -8.10
N ALA A 169 28.50 9.29 -8.92
CA ALA A 169 29.45 9.48 -9.98
C ALA A 169 30.06 10.89 -9.89
N TYR A 170 31.39 10.97 -9.95
CA TYR A 170 32.10 12.23 -10.12
C TYR A 170 32.73 12.31 -11.50
N THR A 171 32.28 13.25 -12.32
CA THR A 171 32.91 13.58 -13.60
C THR A 171 33.79 14.80 -13.45
N GLN A 172 35.09 14.62 -13.71
CA GLN A 172 36.06 15.72 -13.66
C GLN A 172 35.63 16.89 -14.58
N PRO A 173 35.91 18.16 -14.22
CA PRO A 173 35.54 19.31 -15.06
C PRO A 173 36.08 19.27 -16.49
N SER A 174 37.19 18.55 -16.74
CA SER A 174 37.72 18.31 -18.08
C SER A 174 36.88 17.34 -18.93
N GLY A 175 35.95 16.61 -18.30
CA GLY A 175 35.07 15.61 -18.91
C GLY A 175 35.77 14.29 -19.28
N THR A 176 37.03 14.10 -18.89
CA THR A 176 37.86 12.99 -19.37
C THR A 176 37.76 11.72 -18.53
N THR A 177 37.28 11.82 -17.29
CA THR A 177 37.24 10.69 -16.36
C THR A 177 36.02 10.83 -15.46
N THR A 178 35.26 9.74 -15.37
CA THR A 178 34.17 9.58 -14.41
C THR A 178 34.57 8.48 -13.45
N LEU A 179 34.52 8.80 -12.15
CA LEU A 179 34.73 7.88 -11.05
C LEU A 179 33.36 7.53 -10.47
N TYR A 180 33.25 6.34 -9.90
CA TYR A 180 31.98 5.85 -9.37
C TYR A 180 32.13 5.27 -7.96
N ASP A 181 31.03 5.33 -7.24
CA ASP A 181 30.77 4.49 -6.07
C ASP A 181 29.39 3.84 -6.21
N PHE A 182 29.28 2.55 -5.84
CA PHE A 182 28.08 1.75 -6.04
C PHE A 182 27.62 1.14 -4.73
N ALA A 183 26.40 1.47 -4.30
CA ALA A 183 25.77 0.89 -3.12
C ALA A 183 24.49 0.13 -3.49
N PRO A 184 24.43 -1.21 -3.33
CA PRO A 184 25.52 -2.07 -2.88
C PRO A 184 26.59 -2.27 -3.96
N ASP A 185 27.80 -2.63 -3.52
CA ASP A 185 28.90 -3.12 -4.37
C ASP A 185 28.48 -4.17 -5.41
N THR A 186 27.52 -5.03 -5.02
CA THR A 186 26.98 -6.07 -5.88
C THR A 186 25.47 -6.22 -5.70
N GLY A 187 24.78 -6.39 -6.82
CA GLY A 187 23.33 -6.64 -6.82
C GLY A 187 22.53 -5.38 -6.50
N ARG A 188 21.56 -5.51 -5.59
CA ARG A 188 20.61 -4.45 -5.22
C ARG A 188 20.20 -4.60 -3.76
N TYR A 189 19.85 -3.49 -3.12
CA TYR A 189 19.13 -3.52 -1.87
C TYR A 189 17.64 -3.81 -2.12
N SER A 190 16.98 -4.43 -1.15
CA SER A 190 15.55 -4.73 -1.19
C SER A 190 14.85 -4.08 0.01
N PHE A 191 13.78 -3.34 -0.25
CA PHE A 191 12.94 -2.75 0.79
C PHE A 191 11.50 -3.23 0.66
N GLU A 192 10.89 -3.62 1.78
CA GLU A 192 9.44 -3.90 1.86
C GLU A 192 8.77 -2.82 2.70
N THR A 193 7.75 -2.17 2.15
CA THR A 193 6.97 -1.18 2.87
C THR A 193 6.09 -1.91 3.88
N LYS A 194 6.15 -1.54 5.16
CA LYS A 194 5.18 -2.02 6.17
C LYS A 194 4.02 -1.03 6.33
N SER A 195 3.61 -0.43 5.20
CA SER A 195 2.42 0.41 5.14
C SER A 195 1.20 -0.50 5.27
N ASP A 196 0.35 -0.24 6.26
CA ASP A 196 -0.93 -0.94 6.46
C ASP A 196 -2.08 0.10 6.50
N PRO A 197 -2.47 0.65 5.33
CA PRO A 197 -3.47 1.73 5.27
C PRO A 197 -4.85 1.33 5.81
N ASP A 198 -5.23 0.06 5.69
CA ASP A 198 -6.53 -0.44 6.13
C ASP A 198 -6.53 -1.06 7.54
N LYS A 199 -5.33 -1.18 8.12
CA LYS A 199 -5.05 -1.58 9.51
C LYS A 199 -5.43 -3.02 9.79
N ASP A 200 -5.42 -3.91 8.80
CA ASP A 200 -5.77 -5.31 9.02
C ASP A 200 -4.66 -6.17 9.62
N GLY A 201 -3.44 -5.61 9.74
CA GLY A 201 -2.27 -6.23 10.32
C GLY A 201 -1.39 -6.96 9.29
N LEU A 202 -1.76 -6.95 8.01
CA LEU A 202 -0.95 -7.40 6.89
C LEU A 202 -0.35 -6.18 6.17
N PHE A 203 0.83 -6.35 5.59
CA PHE A 203 1.53 -5.29 4.87
C PHE A 203 2.57 -5.88 3.92
N GLY A 204 3.17 -5.00 3.11
CA GLY A 204 4.25 -5.36 2.20
C GLY A 204 3.80 -6.37 1.15
N SER A 205 4.71 -7.23 0.71
CA SER A 205 4.47 -8.16 -0.40
C SER A 205 3.42 -9.24 -0.08
N GLY A 206 3.17 -9.49 1.21
CA GLY A 206 2.15 -10.42 1.71
C GLY A 206 0.72 -9.90 1.61
N ASP A 207 0.53 -8.58 1.62
CA ASP A 207 -0.76 -7.93 1.50
C ASP A 207 -1.09 -7.63 0.04
N LYS A 208 -2.07 -8.36 -0.50
CA LYS A 208 -2.53 -8.25 -1.88
C LYS A 208 -3.60 -7.19 -2.07
N CYS A 209 -4.21 -6.69 -1.00
CA CYS A 209 -5.23 -5.63 -1.08
C CYS A 209 -4.99 -4.54 -0.04
N PRO A 210 -3.95 -3.70 -0.17
CA PRO A 210 -3.51 -2.74 0.87
C PRO A 210 -4.46 -1.59 1.21
N THR A 211 -5.68 -1.61 0.68
CA THR A 211 -6.70 -0.59 0.92
C THR A 211 -8.04 -1.20 1.32
N VAL A 212 -8.12 -2.52 1.44
CA VAL A 212 -9.35 -3.26 1.69
C VAL A 212 -9.14 -4.20 2.86
N PRO A 213 -9.60 -3.82 4.07
CA PRO A 213 -9.25 -4.56 5.28
C PRO A 213 -9.80 -5.98 5.23
N ALA A 214 -8.91 -6.96 5.34
CA ALA A 214 -9.25 -8.36 5.27
C ALA A 214 -9.02 -9.02 6.64
N ARG A 215 -9.99 -8.85 7.55
CA ARG A 215 -9.88 -9.43 8.90
C ARG A 215 -10.56 -10.79 9.04
N GLY A 216 -9.78 -11.77 9.50
CA GLY A 216 -10.24 -13.03 10.05
C GLY A 216 -11.00 -13.88 9.03
N LYS A 217 -12.29 -14.16 9.29
CA LYS A 217 -13.07 -15.04 8.42
C LYS A 217 -13.23 -14.49 7.00
N SER A 218 -13.02 -13.20 6.75
CA SER A 218 -13.13 -12.64 5.40
C SER A 218 -11.91 -12.89 4.53
N ASP A 219 -10.77 -13.26 5.13
CA ASP A 219 -9.50 -13.59 4.46
C ASP A 219 -9.11 -15.05 4.74
N PRO A 220 -9.78 -16.03 4.11
CA PRO A 220 -9.51 -17.44 4.38
C PRO A 220 -8.10 -17.89 3.96
N ASN A 221 -7.38 -17.10 3.14
CA ASN A 221 -6.05 -17.38 2.61
C ASN A 221 -4.95 -16.52 3.25
N ASN A 222 -5.27 -15.63 4.19
CA ASN A 222 -4.37 -14.74 4.92
C ASN A 222 -3.46 -13.91 3.98
N ASN A 223 -4.01 -13.35 2.91
CA ASN A 223 -3.26 -12.55 1.93
C ASN A 223 -3.67 -11.07 1.89
N GLY A 224 -4.41 -10.57 2.87
CA GLY A 224 -4.84 -9.17 2.95
C GLY A 224 -6.00 -8.85 2.01
N CYS A 225 -6.49 -9.81 1.23
CA CYS A 225 -7.65 -9.62 0.37
C CYS A 225 -8.89 -10.33 0.93
N PRO A 226 -10.05 -9.67 0.95
CA PRO A 226 -11.29 -10.36 1.25
C PRO A 226 -11.72 -11.27 0.09
N GLY A 227 -11.85 -12.58 0.34
CA GLY A 227 -12.36 -13.56 -0.63
C GLY A 227 -11.27 -14.29 -1.43
N PRO A 228 -11.65 -15.18 -2.38
CA PRO A 228 -12.84 -15.07 -3.23
C PRO A 228 -14.16 -15.40 -2.55
N PHE A 229 -15.16 -14.53 -2.74
CA PHE A 229 -16.49 -14.71 -2.16
C PHE A 229 -17.42 -15.46 -3.10
N LYS A 230 -18.13 -16.44 -2.56
CA LYS A 230 -19.18 -17.14 -3.30
C LYS A 230 -20.41 -16.23 -3.42
N PHE A 231 -21.06 -16.22 -4.58
CA PHE A 231 -22.38 -15.61 -4.69
C PHE A 231 -23.41 -16.45 -3.98
N ILE A 232 -24.36 -15.79 -3.32
CA ILE A 232 -25.60 -16.45 -2.92
C ILE A 232 -26.42 -16.67 -4.19
N GLY A 233 -26.37 -17.91 -4.73
CA GLY A 233 -27.11 -18.33 -5.91
C GLY A 233 -28.60 -18.53 -5.64
N THR A 234 -29.30 -17.50 -5.17
CA THR A 234 -30.73 -17.63 -4.85
C THR A 234 -31.56 -17.68 -6.12
N LYS A 235 -32.56 -18.56 -6.10
CA LYS A 235 -33.68 -18.44 -7.03
C LYS A 235 -34.52 -17.22 -6.64
N GLU A 236 -35.33 -16.71 -7.56
CA GLU A 236 -36.25 -15.59 -7.31
C GLU A 236 -37.17 -15.89 -6.12
N ALA A 237 -37.78 -14.85 -5.54
CA ALA A 237 -38.73 -15.07 -4.46
C ALA A 237 -39.95 -15.84 -4.98
N HIS A 238 -40.38 -16.84 -4.22
CA HIS A 238 -41.60 -17.56 -4.48
C HIS A 238 -42.71 -17.01 -3.60
N PHE A 239 -43.90 -16.90 -4.16
CA PHE A 239 -45.08 -16.44 -3.45
C PHE A 239 -46.26 -17.37 -3.68
N SER A 240 -47.26 -17.24 -2.82
CA SER A 240 -48.59 -17.81 -3.02
C SER A 240 -49.62 -16.78 -2.61
N GLY A 241 -50.75 -16.73 -3.31
CA GLY A 241 -51.76 -15.72 -3.07
C GLY A 241 -52.96 -15.81 -4.01
N LEU A 242 -53.92 -14.94 -3.77
CA LEU A 242 -55.13 -14.79 -4.58
C LEU A 242 -55.11 -13.43 -5.27
N VAL A 243 -55.46 -13.42 -6.56
CA VAL A 243 -55.47 -12.22 -7.41
C VAL A 243 -56.89 -11.65 -7.42
N PHE A 244 -57.02 -10.37 -7.09
CA PHE A 244 -58.28 -9.62 -7.17
C PHE A 244 -58.16 -8.48 -8.19
N PRO A 245 -59.26 -7.86 -8.64
CA PRO A 245 -59.20 -6.80 -9.66
C PRO A 245 -58.28 -5.62 -9.31
N SER A 246 -58.18 -5.24 -8.03
CA SER A 246 -57.43 -4.05 -7.57
C SER A 246 -56.23 -4.36 -6.64
N PHE A 247 -56.08 -5.59 -6.18
CA PHE A 247 -55.00 -6.00 -5.27
C PHE A 247 -54.69 -7.49 -5.40
N MET A 248 -53.54 -7.90 -4.84
CA MET A 248 -53.21 -9.31 -4.62
C MET A 248 -53.16 -9.58 -3.11
N ARG A 249 -53.82 -10.64 -2.66
CA ARG A 249 -53.71 -11.15 -1.29
C ARG A 249 -52.57 -12.16 -1.22
N LEU A 250 -51.43 -11.76 -0.69
CA LEU A 250 -50.30 -12.66 -0.46
C LEU A 250 -50.56 -13.52 0.79
N THR A 251 -50.55 -14.84 0.63
CA THR A 251 -50.66 -15.80 1.75
C THR A 251 -49.29 -16.30 2.19
N GLU A 252 -48.32 -16.35 1.28
CA GLU A 252 -46.94 -16.77 1.57
C GLU A 252 -45.93 -16.00 0.72
N LEU A 253 -44.79 -15.67 1.33
CA LEU A 253 -43.58 -15.20 0.64
C LEU A 253 -42.36 -15.98 1.18
N ARG A 254 -41.58 -16.57 0.28
CA ARG A 254 -40.36 -17.30 0.63
C ARG A 254 -39.25 -17.12 -0.39
N VAL A 255 -38.01 -17.25 0.07
CA VAL A 255 -36.81 -17.37 -0.76
C VAL A 255 -36.36 -18.83 -0.74
N THR A 256 -35.93 -19.35 -1.89
CA THR A 256 -35.36 -20.70 -2.02
C THR A 256 -33.96 -20.66 -2.67
N GLY A 257 -33.19 -21.73 -2.49
CA GLY A 257 -31.85 -21.86 -3.08
C GLY A 257 -30.77 -21.00 -2.41
N ALA A 258 -31.07 -20.39 -1.28
CA ALA A 258 -30.04 -19.70 -0.49
C ALA A 258 -29.23 -20.72 0.35
N PRO A 259 -27.94 -20.46 0.64
CA PRO A 259 -27.16 -21.34 1.51
C PRO A 259 -27.72 -21.38 2.94
N THR A 260 -27.69 -22.55 3.57
CA THR A 260 -28.08 -22.74 4.98
C THR A 260 -27.40 -21.73 5.89
N GLY A 261 -28.16 -21.15 6.82
CA GLY A 261 -27.69 -20.13 7.76
C GLY A 261 -27.62 -18.71 7.20
N ALA A 262 -27.91 -18.48 5.92
CA ALA A 262 -28.07 -17.13 5.40
C ALA A 262 -29.24 -16.41 6.08
N LYS A 263 -29.13 -15.11 6.30
CA LYS A 263 -30.21 -14.26 6.82
C LYS A 263 -30.96 -13.63 5.64
N VAL A 264 -32.28 -13.72 5.65
CA VAL A 264 -33.18 -13.08 4.69
C VAL A 264 -34.03 -12.05 5.43
N ALA A 265 -33.88 -10.78 5.08
CA ALA A 265 -34.76 -9.71 5.56
C ALA A 265 -35.76 -9.35 4.47
N PHE A 266 -37.04 -9.33 4.84
CA PHE A 266 -38.15 -8.95 3.98
C PHE A 266 -38.71 -7.60 4.45
N SER A 267 -39.02 -6.71 3.52
CA SER A 267 -39.65 -5.42 3.83
C SER A 267 -40.66 -5.01 2.76
N SER A 268 -41.74 -4.38 3.20
CA SER A 268 -42.87 -3.93 2.38
C SER A 268 -43.50 -2.67 3.00
N PRO A 269 -44.44 -1.99 2.30
CA PRO A 269 -45.21 -0.88 2.87
C PRO A 269 -46.00 -1.24 4.13
N ARG A 270 -46.25 -2.54 4.38
CA ARG A 270 -47.02 -3.03 5.53
C ARG A 270 -46.14 -3.49 6.69
N GLY A 271 -44.82 -3.32 6.59
CA GLY A 271 -43.84 -3.74 7.59
C GLY A 271 -42.82 -4.75 7.04
N GLY A 272 -41.99 -5.29 7.94
CA GLY A 272 -40.92 -6.23 7.60
C GLY A 272 -40.63 -7.25 8.70
N ASP A 273 -39.89 -8.29 8.33
CA ASP A 273 -39.34 -9.30 9.22
C ASP A 273 -38.04 -9.88 8.68
N SER A 274 -37.42 -10.78 9.45
CA SER A 274 -36.28 -11.56 9.00
C SER A 274 -36.43 -13.04 9.35
N ALA A 275 -35.81 -13.88 8.53
CA ALA A 275 -35.77 -15.32 8.71
C ALA A 275 -34.37 -15.84 8.36
N THR A 276 -33.98 -16.93 9.03
CA THR A 276 -32.75 -17.66 8.70
C THR A 276 -33.10 -18.80 7.76
N VAL A 277 -32.26 -18.99 6.74
CA VAL A 277 -32.39 -20.08 5.77
C VAL A 277 -32.11 -21.42 6.47
N ASN A 278 -33.10 -22.31 6.40
CA ASN A 278 -33.03 -23.64 7.00
C ASN A 278 -32.17 -24.63 6.17
N GLY A 279 -32.13 -25.89 6.59
CA GLY A 279 -31.37 -26.95 5.89
C GLY A 279 -31.84 -27.26 4.47
N SER A 280 -33.08 -26.88 4.09
CA SER A 280 -33.61 -27.04 2.74
C SER A 280 -33.34 -25.82 1.84
N GLY A 281 -32.47 -24.89 2.27
CA GLY A 281 -32.15 -23.68 1.53
C GLY A 281 -33.32 -22.71 1.40
N THR A 282 -34.29 -22.77 2.33
CA THR A 282 -35.52 -21.95 2.30
C THR A 282 -35.61 -21.02 3.51
N ALA A 283 -36.04 -19.78 3.27
CA ALA A 283 -36.45 -18.83 4.31
C ALA A 283 -37.85 -18.28 3.98
N ARG A 284 -38.76 -18.29 4.95
CA ARG A 284 -40.14 -17.83 4.78
C ARG A 284 -40.40 -16.60 5.63
N SER A 285 -41.07 -15.58 5.06
CA SER A 285 -41.57 -14.46 5.84
C SER A 285 -42.82 -14.88 6.62
N LYS A 286 -42.91 -14.45 7.88
CA LYS A 286 -44.09 -14.60 8.74
C LYS A 286 -44.99 -13.37 8.70
N ARG A 287 -44.44 -12.20 8.35
CA ARG A 287 -45.14 -10.90 8.40
C ARG A 287 -45.56 -10.36 7.04
N ILE A 288 -44.88 -10.71 5.95
CA ILE A 288 -45.25 -10.23 4.61
C ILE A 288 -46.41 -11.07 4.06
N LYS A 289 -47.62 -10.76 4.52
CA LYS A 289 -48.89 -11.38 4.11
C LYS A 289 -50.04 -10.37 4.14
N GLY A 290 -51.13 -10.68 3.46
CA GLY A 290 -52.34 -9.85 3.37
C GLY A 290 -52.47 -9.15 2.02
N ASP A 291 -53.31 -8.13 1.98
CA ASP A 291 -53.69 -7.43 0.74
C ASP A 291 -52.68 -6.35 0.35
N PHE A 292 -52.19 -6.41 -0.89
CA PHE A 292 -51.25 -5.44 -1.45
C PHE A 292 -51.78 -4.91 -2.78
N ARG A 293 -51.82 -3.58 -2.92
CA ARG A 293 -52.19 -2.95 -4.19
C ARG A 293 -51.15 -3.27 -5.26
N TYR A 294 -51.59 -3.39 -6.51
CA TYR A 294 -50.65 -3.46 -7.63
C TYR A 294 -49.75 -2.22 -7.66
N GLY A 295 -48.47 -2.42 -7.95
CA GLY A 295 -47.42 -1.41 -7.82
C GLY A 295 -46.72 -1.38 -6.46
N SER A 296 -47.25 -2.06 -5.42
CA SER A 296 -46.57 -2.20 -4.13
C SER A 296 -45.21 -2.87 -4.31
N VAL A 297 -44.19 -2.37 -3.60
CA VAL A 297 -42.81 -2.86 -3.70
C VAL A 297 -42.48 -3.71 -2.48
N ILE A 298 -41.90 -4.89 -2.71
CA ILE A 298 -41.29 -5.71 -1.68
C ILE A 298 -39.78 -5.70 -1.91
N THR A 299 -39.01 -5.51 -0.85
CA THR A 299 -37.54 -5.63 -0.89
C THR A 299 -37.11 -6.85 -0.09
N ILE A 300 -36.17 -7.61 -0.66
CA ILE A 300 -35.64 -8.83 -0.06
C ILE A 300 -34.12 -8.72 -0.03
N ARG A 301 -33.54 -8.79 1.17
CA ARG A 301 -32.09 -8.70 1.41
C ARG A 301 -31.59 -10.03 1.94
N ILE A 302 -30.67 -10.66 1.21
CA ILE A 302 -30.15 -12.00 1.52
C ILE A 302 -28.65 -11.87 1.77
N THR A 303 -28.21 -12.17 2.99
CA THR A 303 -26.82 -11.98 3.42
C THR A 303 -26.30 -13.21 4.15
N LYS A 304 -25.05 -13.56 3.91
CA LYS A 304 -24.32 -14.59 4.66
C LYS A 304 -22.84 -14.17 4.74
N PRO A 305 -22.17 -14.33 5.89
CA PRO A 305 -20.74 -14.06 5.99
C PRO A 305 -19.96 -14.83 4.91
N GLN A 306 -18.95 -14.19 4.30
CA GLN A 306 -18.14 -14.74 3.20
C GLN A 306 -18.90 -15.00 1.88
N PHE A 307 -20.11 -14.44 1.71
CA PHE A 307 -20.83 -14.51 0.46
C PHE A 307 -21.20 -13.10 -0.04
N VAL A 308 -21.13 -12.90 -1.35
CA VAL A 308 -21.78 -11.75 -1.98
C VAL A 308 -23.28 -11.95 -1.88
N GLY A 309 -23.92 -11.11 -1.07
CA GLY A 309 -25.35 -11.15 -0.81
C GLY A 309 -26.17 -10.68 -2.02
N VAL A 310 -27.49 -10.89 -1.93
CA VAL A 310 -28.44 -10.51 -2.98
C VAL A 310 -29.44 -9.52 -2.42
N TYR A 311 -29.70 -8.46 -3.19
CA TYR A 311 -30.77 -7.51 -2.92
C TYR A 311 -31.75 -7.52 -4.08
N LEU A 312 -33.01 -7.87 -3.80
CA LEU A 312 -34.10 -7.86 -4.76
C LEU A 312 -35.09 -6.75 -4.39
N LYS A 313 -35.54 -6.02 -5.41
CA LYS A 313 -36.68 -5.12 -5.34
C LYS A 313 -37.72 -5.65 -6.31
N GLU A 314 -38.83 -6.14 -5.78
CA GLU A 314 -39.90 -6.76 -6.54
C GLU A 314 -41.16 -5.90 -6.46
N THR A 315 -41.93 -5.85 -7.53
CA THR A 315 -43.22 -5.13 -7.56
C THR A 315 -44.35 -6.13 -7.75
N ILE A 316 -45.42 -5.91 -7.01
CA ILE A 316 -46.66 -6.68 -7.11
C ILE A 316 -47.41 -6.26 -8.38
N VAL A 317 -47.63 -7.22 -9.27
CA VAL A 317 -48.38 -7.08 -10.53
C VAL A 317 -49.48 -8.15 -10.58
N LYS A 318 -50.40 -8.07 -11.56
CA LYS A 318 -51.52 -9.02 -11.68
C LYS A 318 -51.06 -10.48 -11.83
N SER A 319 -49.92 -10.71 -12.47
CA SER A 319 -49.32 -12.05 -12.64
C SER A 319 -48.48 -12.52 -11.45
N GLY A 320 -48.30 -11.69 -10.40
CA GLY A 320 -47.49 -12.07 -9.23
C GLY A 320 -46.45 -11.03 -8.82
N LEU A 321 -45.27 -11.51 -8.43
CA LEU A 321 -44.10 -10.69 -8.15
C LEU A 321 -43.23 -10.57 -9.40
N ARG A 322 -42.83 -9.34 -9.73
CA ARG A 322 -41.90 -9.06 -10.82
C ARG A 322 -40.65 -8.39 -10.26
N VAL A 323 -39.49 -8.96 -10.54
CA VAL A 323 -38.20 -8.35 -10.18
C VAL A 323 -38.01 -7.06 -10.96
N VAL A 324 -37.93 -5.92 -10.26
CA VAL A 324 -37.66 -4.59 -10.84
C VAL A 324 -36.19 -4.24 -10.74
N ARG A 325 -35.52 -4.70 -9.67
CA ARG A 325 -34.08 -4.47 -9.49
C ARG A 325 -33.44 -5.65 -8.78
N ARG A 326 -32.30 -6.09 -9.31
CA ARG A 326 -31.38 -7.03 -8.65
C ARG A 326 -30.04 -6.34 -8.46
N LEU A 327 -29.55 -6.35 -7.24
CA LEU A 327 -28.25 -5.80 -6.83
C LEU A 327 -27.52 -6.82 -5.97
N CYS A 328 -26.23 -6.58 -5.77
CA CYS A 328 -25.36 -7.38 -4.95
C CYS A 328 -25.01 -6.63 -3.67
N ILE A 329 -24.84 -7.36 -2.58
CA ILE A 329 -24.42 -6.81 -1.30
C ILE A 329 -22.99 -7.31 -1.09
N PRO A 330 -21.99 -6.43 -0.93
CA PRO A 330 -20.63 -6.88 -0.70
C PRO A 330 -20.56 -7.83 0.50
N ALA A 331 -19.70 -8.85 0.42
CA ALA A 331 -19.55 -9.83 1.49
C ALA A 331 -19.03 -9.21 2.79
N THR A 332 -18.32 -8.09 2.68
CA THR A 332 -17.86 -7.22 3.78
C THR A 332 -18.97 -6.36 4.38
N GLY A 333 -20.18 -6.36 3.79
CA GLY A 333 -21.31 -5.55 4.24
C GLY A 333 -21.55 -4.31 3.38
N GLY A 334 -22.30 -3.33 3.91
CA GLY A 334 -22.59 -2.07 3.21
C GLY A 334 -23.87 -2.07 2.37
N ALA A 335 -23.99 -1.04 1.52
CA ALA A 335 -25.14 -0.78 0.68
C ALA A 335 -25.19 -1.70 -0.56
N PRO A 336 -26.38 -2.02 -1.10
CA PRO A 336 -26.49 -2.76 -2.35
C PRO A 336 -25.86 -1.99 -3.53
N VAL A 337 -25.02 -2.67 -4.31
CA VAL A 337 -24.32 -2.15 -5.49
C VAL A 337 -24.69 -2.95 -6.75
N LYS A 338 -24.36 -2.43 -7.94
CA LYS A 338 -24.53 -3.20 -9.19
C LYS A 338 -23.64 -4.45 -9.11
N CYS A 339 -24.20 -5.61 -9.45
CA CYS A 339 -23.44 -6.85 -9.48
C CYS A 339 -22.34 -6.76 -10.55
N SER A 340 -21.09 -7.05 -10.16
CA SER A 340 -19.93 -7.09 -11.06
C SER A 340 -19.00 -8.23 -10.65
N ASP A 341 -18.20 -8.72 -11.60
CA ASP A 341 -17.20 -9.76 -11.32
C ASP A 341 -16.17 -9.32 -10.28
N LYS A 342 -15.89 -8.02 -10.15
CA LYS A 342 -15.01 -7.47 -9.10
C LYS A 342 -15.45 -7.81 -7.67
N LEU A 343 -16.74 -8.10 -7.45
CA LEU A 343 -17.24 -8.52 -6.12
C LEU A 343 -16.87 -9.97 -5.79
N LYS A 344 -16.36 -10.75 -6.75
CA LYS A 344 -15.91 -12.12 -6.54
C LYS A 344 -14.64 -12.21 -5.72
N GLY A 345 -13.90 -11.12 -5.55
CA GLY A 345 -12.50 -11.18 -5.13
C GLY A 345 -11.68 -11.79 -6.27
N SER A 346 -11.25 -10.94 -7.21
CA SER A 346 -10.30 -11.32 -8.26
C SER A 346 -8.88 -11.18 -7.74
#